data_AF-A0A370F7R7-F1
#
_entry.id   AF-A0A370F7R7-F1
#
_cell.length_a   1.000
_cell.length_b   1.000
_cell.length_c   1.000
_cell.angle_alpha   90.00
_cell.angle_beta   90.00
_cell.angle_gamma   90.00
#
_symmetry.space_group_name_H-M   'P 1'
#
loop_
_entity.id
_entity.type
_entity.pdbx_description
1 polymer ?
#
loop_
_entity_poly.entity_id
_entity_poly.type
_entity_poly.pdbx_seq_one_letter_code
_entity_poly.pdbx_strand_id
1 'polypeptide(L)'
;MGDPRPHRVIHLQPEAPEKPPYGAPCNGCGVCCAHAPCPLGIVASRRTQGACAALVWQGGAQVYRCGLIVEPERWLPRPLRRAAPLLARLARRYIAAGKGCDAHLETERA
;
A
#
# COMPACT_ATOMS: atom_id res chain seq x y z
N MET A 1 -19.19 21.84 -19.32
CA MET A 1 -19.36 20.39 -19.48
C MET A 1 -18.36 19.72 -18.55
N GLY A 2 -18.79 19.35 -17.36
CA GLY A 2 -17.92 18.74 -16.35
C GLY A 2 -17.55 17.34 -16.78
N ASP A 3 -16.27 17.11 -17.04
CA ASP A 3 -15.70 15.77 -17.16
C ASP A 3 -16.01 15.04 -15.83
N PRO A 4 -16.77 13.93 -15.83
CA PRO A 4 -17.00 13.17 -14.61
C PRO A 4 -15.67 12.55 -14.22
N ARG A 5 -14.89 13.28 -13.40
CA ARG A 5 -13.69 12.73 -12.79
C ARG A 5 -14.10 11.43 -12.10
N PRO A 6 -13.50 10.29 -12.46
CA PRO A 6 -13.90 9.01 -11.91
C PRO A 6 -13.65 9.04 -10.39
N HIS A 7 -14.72 9.11 -9.61
CA HIS A 7 -14.67 9.04 -8.15
C HIS A 7 -14.89 7.60 -7.72
N ARG A 8 -14.14 7.16 -6.71
CA ARG A 8 -14.23 5.81 -6.17
C ARG A 8 -14.21 5.88 -4.65
N VAL A 9 -15.19 5.24 -4.04
CA VAL A 9 -15.23 5.08 -2.59
C VAL A 9 -14.25 3.97 -2.19
N ILE A 10 -13.34 4.30 -1.29
CA ILE A 10 -12.43 3.36 -0.63
C ILE A 10 -12.68 3.40 0.87
N HIS A 11 -12.83 2.23 1.48
CA HIS A 11 -13.00 2.12 2.92
C HIS A 11 -11.62 1.91 3.56
N LEU A 12 -11.23 2.86 4.40
CA LEU A 12 -10.02 2.80 5.22
C LEU A 12 -10.43 2.88 6.69
N GLN A 13 -9.54 2.41 7.56
CA GLN A 13 -9.73 2.54 9.01
C GLN A 13 -9.73 4.03 9.39
N PRO A 14 -10.67 4.47 10.23
CA PRO A 14 -10.82 5.89 10.55
C PRO A 14 -9.59 6.45 11.29
N GLU A 15 -8.88 5.60 12.02
CA GLU A 15 -7.64 5.95 12.73
C GLU A 15 -6.43 6.06 11.79
N ALA A 16 -6.56 5.68 10.51
CA ALA A 16 -5.46 5.81 9.58
C ALA A 16 -5.09 7.29 9.38
N PRO A 17 -3.79 7.60 9.29
CA PRO A 17 -3.35 8.97 9.08
C PRO A 17 -3.85 9.48 7.73
N GLU A 18 -4.06 10.78 7.65
CA GLU A 18 -4.43 11.44 6.40
C GLU A 18 -3.37 11.23 5.32
N LYS A 19 -3.81 11.29 4.07
CA LYS A 19 -2.89 11.19 2.95
C LYS A 19 -1.88 12.35 3.04
N PRO A 20 -0.57 12.07 3.01
CA PRO A 20 0.42 13.13 3.04
C PRO A 20 0.40 13.91 1.72
N PRO A 21 0.92 15.16 1.73
CA PRO A 21 1.14 15.93 0.52
C PRO A 21 1.98 15.15 -0.51
N TYR A 22 1.80 15.47 -1.78
CA TYR A 22 2.62 14.89 -2.84
C TYR A 22 4.11 15.16 -2.58
N GLY A 23 4.95 14.14 -2.75
CA GLY A 23 6.39 14.21 -2.48
C GLY A 23 6.78 14.08 -1.00
N ALA A 24 5.85 14.19 -0.05
CA ALA A 24 6.15 13.99 1.37
C ALA A 24 6.34 12.48 1.69
N PRO A 25 7.05 12.13 2.77
CA PRO A 25 7.29 10.73 3.12
C PRO A 25 6.00 9.94 3.29
N CYS A 26 5.97 8.72 2.76
CA CYS A 26 4.83 7.83 2.94
C CYS A 26 4.65 7.48 4.42
N ASN A 27 3.51 7.90 4.98
CA ASN A 27 3.14 7.70 6.39
C ASN A 27 2.34 6.42 6.64
N GLY A 28 2.01 5.65 5.59
CA GLY A 28 1.16 4.47 5.73
C GLY A 28 -0.35 4.77 5.81
N CYS A 29 -0.85 5.85 5.19
CA CYS A 29 -2.29 6.13 5.08
C CYS A 29 -3.10 5.03 4.37
N GLY A 30 -2.47 4.22 3.51
CA GLY A 30 -3.14 3.12 2.79
C GLY A 30 -3.95 3.53 1.56
N VAL A 31 -4.14 4.83 1.29
CA VAL A 31 -4.94 5.36 0.17
C VAL A 31 -4.49 4.81 -1.19
N CYS A 32 -3.21 4.94 -1.52
CA CYS A 32 -2.68 4.46 -2.81
C CYS A 32 -2.82 2.93 -2.95
N CYS A 33 -2.52 2.19 -1.89
CA CYS A 33 -2.62 0.74 -1.87
C CYS A 33 -4.07 0.22 -1.94
N ALA A 34 -5.04 0.96 -1.38
CA ALA A 34 -6.46 0.63 -1.45
C ALA A 34 -7.07 1.00 -2.81
N HIS A 35 -6.53 2.03 -3.46
CA HIS A 35 -6.91 2.42 -4.80
C HIS A 35 -6.44 1.40 -5.85
N ALA A 36 -5.13 1.09 -5.89
CA ALA A 36 -4.56 0.16 -6.86
C ALA A 36 -3.35 -0.59 -6.28
N PRO A 37 -3.10 -1.84 -6.71
CA PRO A 37 -1.90 -2.56 -6.34
C PRO A 37 -0.68 -1.98 -7.06
N CYS A 38 0.43 -1.81 -6.34
CA CYS A 38 1.73 -1.50 -6.95
C CYS A 38 2.26 -2.71 -7.75
N PRO A 39 3.27 -2.57 -8.63
CA PRO A 39 3.79 -3.69 -9.42
C PRO A 39 4.13 -4.93 -8.59
N LEU A 40 4.68 -4.73 -7.39
CA LEU A 40 4.96 -5.81 -6.46
C LEU A 40 3.68 -6.42 -5.85
N GLY A 41 2.69 -5.59 -5.56
CA GLY A 41 1.35 -6.02 -5.14
C GLY A 41 0.62 -6.82 -6.22
N ILE A 42 0.82 -6.49 -7.50
CA ILE A 42 0.31 -7.28 -8.64
C ILE A 42 0.95 -8.67 -8.62
N VAL A 43 2.28 -8.76 -8.48
CA VAL A 43 2.98 -10.05 -8.41
C VAL A 43 2.50 -10.90 -7.22
N ALA A 44 2.29 -10.28 -6.06
CA ALA A 44 1.87 -10.98 -4.85
C ALA A 44 0.38 -11.36 -4.82
N SER A 45 -0.50 -10.50 -5.33
CA SER A 45 -1.96 -10.69 -5.26
C SER A 45 -2.59 -11.21 -6.56
N ARG A 46 -1.85 -11.14 -7.68
CA ARG A 46 -2.34 -11.35 -9.06
C ARG A 46 -3.52 -10.45 -9.44
N ARG A 47 -3.72 -9.33 -8.74
CA ARG A 47 -4.73 -8.31 -9.05
C ARG A 47 -4.07 -7.14 -9.73
N THR A 48 -4.67 -6.63 -10.79
CA THR A 48 -4.21 -5.42 -11.50
C THR A 48 -5.02 -4.17 -11.14
N GLN A 49 -6.17 -4.35 -10.48
CA GLN A 49 -7.09 -3.29 -10.09
C GLN A 49 -7.64 -3.55 -8.68
N GLY A 50 -8.10 -2.49 -8.02
CA GLY A 50 -8.70 -2.58 -6.69
C GLY A 50 -7.71 -2.50 -5.54
N ALA A 51 -8.15 -2.84 -4.33
CA ALA A 51 -7.28 -2.82 -3.16
C ALA A 51 -6.23 -3.94 -3.24
N CYS A 52 -4.98 -3.59 -2.90
CA CYS A 52 -3.88 -4.54 -2.82
C CYS A 52 -4.18 -5.60 -1.74
N ALA A 53 -4.11 -6.88 -2.11
CA ALA A 53 -4.37 -7.96 -1.13
C ALA A 53 -3.29 -8.03 -0.04
N ALA A 54 -2.09 -7.49 -0.30
CA ALA A 54 -1.02 -7.36 0.66
C ALA A 54 -1.13 -6.10 1.54
N LEU A 55 -2.23 -5.35 1.50
CA LEU A 55 -2.44 -4.23 2.41
C LEU A 55 -2.83 -4.75 3.81
N VAL A 56 -2.00 -4.48 4.81
CA VAL A 56 -2.21 -4.93 6.19
C VAL A 56 -2.38 -3.74 7.12
N TRP A 57 -3.48 -3.72 7.87
CA TRP A 57 -3.70 -2.76 8.95
C TRP A 57 -2.87 -3.14 10.18
N GLN A 58 -2.10 -2.20 10.72
CA GLN A 58 -1.30 -2.37 11.94
C GLN A 58 -1.94 -1.55 13.06
N GLY A 59 -2.92 -2.15 13.75
CA GLY A 59 -3.73 -1.45 14.75
C GLY A 59 -2.93 -0.77 15.86
N GLY A 60 -1.83 -1.38 16.33
CA GLY A 60 -0.99 -0.79 17.37
C GLY A 60 -0.25 0.49 16.95
N ALA A 61 0.01 0.66 15.65
CA ALA A 61 0.65 1.86 15.10
C ALA A 61 -0.32 2.74 14.30
N GLN A 62 -1.60 2.34 14.20
CA GLN A 62 -2.65 2.98 13.42
C GLN A 62 -2.25 3.31 11.97
N VAL A 63 -1.44 2.44 11.35
CA VAL A 63 -0.97 2.64 9.97
C VAL A 63 -1.17 1.39 9.12
N TYR A 64 -1.27 1.58 7.82
CA TYR A 64 -1.19 0.50 6.86
C TYR A 64 0.26 0.20 6.48
N ARG A 65 0.57 -1.10 6.38
CA ARG A 65 1.87 -1.60 5.92
C ARG A 65 1.68 -2.65 4.83
N CYS A 66 2.70 -2.80 4.00
CA CYS A 66 2.73 -3.85 2.98
C CYS A 66 3.05 -5.20 3.64
N GLY A 67 2.16 -6.18 3.47
CA GLY A 67 2.29 -7.55 3.95
C GLY A 67 3.52 -8.26 3.41
N LEU A 68 4.04 -7.88 2.25
CA LEU A 68 5.34 -8.38 1.76
C LEU A 68 6.54 -7.88 2.59
N ILE A 69 6.35 -6.83 3.41
CA ILE A 69 7.37 -6.28 4.28
C ILE A 69 7.18 -6.77 5.71
N VAL A 70 5.94 -6.74 6.23
CA VAL A 70 5.65 -7.11 7.62
C VAL A 70 5.41 -8.61 7.82
N GLU A 71 4.89 -9.30 6.80
CA GLU A 71 4.54 -10.73 6.84
C GLU A 71 5.03 -11.46 5.57
N PRO A 72 6.32 -11.32 5.17
CA PRO A 72 6.81 -11.84 3.90
C PRO A 72 6.60 -13.35 3.73
N GLU A 73 6.60 -14.12 4.81
CA GLU A 73 6.42 -15.58 4.82
C GLU A 73 5.05 -16.04 4.33
N ARG A 74 4.02 -15.19 4.48
CA ARG A 74 2.66 -15.45 4.00
C ARG A 74 2.54 -15.30 2.49
N TRP A 75 3.39 -14.47 1.90
CA TRP A 75 3.36 -14.11 0.49
C TRP A 75 4.46 -14.81 -0.34
N LEU A 76 5.52 -15.31 0.31
CA LEU A 76 6.61 -16.00 -0.36
C LEU A 76 6.45 -17.52 -0.37
N PRO A 77 6.82 -18.20 -1.47
CA PRO A 77 6.81 -19.66 -1.53
C PRO A 77 7.87 -20.24 -0.58
N ARG A 78 7.63 -21.46 -0.07
CA ARG A 78 8.48 -22.16 0.90
C ARG A 78 10.01 -22.06 0.63
N PRO A 79 10.53 -22.27 -0.59
CA PRO A 79 11.98 -22.19 -0.83
C PRO A 79 12.55 -20.78 -0.60
N LEU A 80 11.76 -19.72 -0.83
CA LEU A 80 12.19 -18.33 -0.69
C LEU A 80 12.01 -17.78 0.73
N ARG A 81 11.38 -18.52 1.65
CA ARG A 81 11.15 -18.07 3.04
C ARG A 81 12.44 -17.77 3.79
N ARG A 82 13.53 -18.50 3.54
CA ARG A 82 14.84 -18.20 4.15
C ARG A 82 15.41 -16.85 3.70
N ALA A 83 15.03 -16.39 2.51
CA ALA A 83 15.41 -15.09 1.98
C ALA A 83 14.38 -13.98 2.30
N ALA A 84 13.30 -14.30 3.04
CA ALA A 84 12.23 -13.37 3.39
C ALA A 84 12.71 -12.02 3.95
N PRO A 85 13.65 -11.93 4.91
CA PRO A 85 14.08 -10.63 5.44
C PRO A 85 14.80 -9.78 4.40
N LEU A 86 15.59 -10.41 3.52
CA LEU A 86 16.27 -9.72 2.42
C LEU A 86 15.27 -9.21 1.39
N LEU A 87 14.32 -10.07 0.99
CA LEU A 87 13.27 -9.73 0.04
C LEU A 87 12.34 -8.64 0.59
N ALA A 88 12.00 -8.64 1.88
CA ALA A 88 11.25 -7.58 2.53
C ALA A 88 11.99 -6.23 2.46
N ARG A 89 13.31 -6.22 2.68
CA ARG A 89 14.14 -5.01 2.56
C ARG A 89 14.21 -4.49 1.13
N LEU A 90 14.35 -5.40 0.15
CA LEU A 90 14.32 -5.06 -1.27
C LEU A 90 12.94 -4.52 -1.69
N ALA A 91 11.87 -5.19 -1.25
CA ALA A 91 10.49 -4.76 -1.47
C ALA A 91 10.26 -3.34 -0.95
N ARG A 92 10.68 -3.06 0.29
CA ARG A 92 10.60 -1.71 0.88
C ARG A 92 11.33 -0.66 0.05
N ARG A 93 12.52 -1.00 -0.48
CA ARG A 93 13.31 -0.10 -1.33
C ARG A 93 12.66 0.11 -2.70
N TYR A 94 12.09 -0.94 -3.27
CA TYR A 94 11.48 -0.93 -4.60
C TYR A 94 10.19 -0.11 -4.63
N ILE A 95 9.30 -0.30 -3.66
CA ILE A 95 8.05 0.46 -3.57
C ILE A 95 8.22 1.84 -2.92
N ALA A 96 9.46 2.25 -2.66
CA ALA A 96 9.79 3.50 -1.96
C ALA A 96 8.99 3.71 -0.65
N ALA A 97 8.64 2.62 0.05
CA ALA A 97 7.83 2.69 1.27
C ALA A 97 8.57 3.49 2.35
N GLY A 98 7.97 4.62 2.72
CA GLY A 98 8.52 5.61 3.66
C GLY A 98 9.44 6.65 3.03
N LYS A 99 9.57 6.74 1.70
CA LYS A 99 10.41 7.73 1.02
C LYS A 99 9.64 8.88 0.36
N GLY A 100 8.49 8.59 -0.25
CA GLY A 100 7.69 9.62 -0.92
C GLY A 100 6.29 9.13 -1.27
N CYS A 101 5.33 10.05 -1.30
CA CYS A 101 3.99 9.84 -1.85
C CYS A 101 3.99 10.28 -3.32
N ASP A 102 3.77 9.33 -4.22
CA ASP A 102 3.65 9.50 -5.67
C ASP A 102 2.18 9.59 -6.13
N ALA A 103 1.23 9.45 -5.21
CA ALA A 103 -0.18 9.45 -5.53
C ALA A 103 -0.73 10.88 -5.68
N HIS A 104 -1.19 11.21 -6.88
CA HIS A 104 -1.97 12.42 -7.20
C HIS A 104 -3.46 12.34 -6.77
N LEU A 105 -3.81 11.35 -5.95
CA LEU A 105 -5.17 11.17 -5.46
C LEU A 105 -5.52 12.26 -4.43
N GLU A 106 -6.64 12.94 -4.65
CA GLU A 106 -7.31 13.77 -3.65
C GLU A 106 -8.28 12.89 -2.86
N THR A 107 -8.31 13.04 -1.54
CA THR A 107 -9.18 12.26 -0.65
C THR A 107 -10.07 13.22 0.13
N GLU A 108 -11.38 13.01 0.04
CA GLU A 108 -12.38 13.67 0.86
C GLU A 108 -12.86 12.67 1.92
N ARG A 109 -12.85 13.06 3.20
CA ARG A 109 -13.46 12.26 4.27
C ARG A 109 -14.94 12.66 4.32
N ALA A 110 -15.82 11.69 4.08
CA ALA A 110 -17.27 11.85 4.26
C ALA A 110 -17.66 11.69 5.74
#